data_AF-A0A662EVS6-F1
#
_entry.id   AF-A0A662EVS6-F1
#
_cell.length_a   1.000
_cell.length_b   1.000
_cell.length_c   1.000
_cell.angle_alpha   90.00
_cell.angle_beta   90.00
_cell.angle_gamma   90.00
#
_symmetry.space_group_name_H-M   'P 1'
#
loop_
_entity.id
_entity.type
_entity.pdbx_description
1 polymer ?
#
loop_
_entity_poly.entity_id
_entity_poly.type
_entity_poly.pdbx_seq_one_letter_code
_entity_poly.pdbx_strand_id
1 'polypeptide(L)'
;MIKYPIEGKSRGYLRGDEINVFDRFERGFIPAGKYFREITDKMTRIIRYQWKEEIRDGLKGFLLFGPPGTGKTLLAFWTAFKLGIPESNVLYVDFGSLGESLVGKMEKILRNMFNECKMSPSGTFLLIFDDAESIFFSRRFAKEAWQYTLSSVFLHELDTLDTSKAAVIVTTNMPELLDPAIKDRLFPILVLPSLEDLREIAKARARVYKLGTDTLEKVLNAIERQYLRGADLINELKKDPEKLLLDESGETSKMLREKYPSVRLIEKIVINEFVQKLLKEPF
;
A
#
# COMPACT_ATOMS: atom_id res chain seq x y z
N MET A 1 -7.80 -2.80 21.06
CA MET A 1 -7.22 -1.84 22.02
C MET A 1 -5.75 -1.66 21.64
N ILE A 2 -5.40 -0.60 20.91
CA ILE A 2 -4.06 -0.40 20.33
C ILE A 2 -3.17 0.30 21.36
N LYS A 3 -2.00 -0.29 21.63
CA LYS A 3 -1.01 0.23 22.59
C LYS A 3 -0.20 1.35 21.92
N TYR A 4 -0.27 2.55 22.51
CA TYR A 4 0.74 3.59 22.35
C TYR A 4 2.02 3.19 23.08
N PRO A 5 3.20 3.75 22.73
CA PRO A 5 4.43 3.47 23.46
C PRO A 5 4.27 3.94 24.91
N ILE A 6 4.33 2.98 25.84
CA ILE A 6 4.61 3.24 27.25
C ILE A 6 6.11 3.56 27.30
N GLU A 7 6.47 4.65 27.95
CA GLU A 7 7.85 5.03 28.23
C GLU A 7 8.67 3.81 28.64
N GLY A 8 9.75 3.54 27.89
CA GLY A 8 10.84 2.67 28.34
C GLY A 8 11.09 1.36 27.58
N LYS A 9 10.24 0.86 26.66
CA LYS A 9 10.60 -0.31 25.83
C LYS A 9 10.01 -0.28 24.40
N SER A 10 10.91 -0.43 23.42
CA SER A 10 10.76 -0.67 21.96
C SER A 10 10.01 0.38 21.10
N ARG A 11 10.78 0.97 20.18
CA ARG A 11 10.45 1.97 19.14
C ARG A 11 9.56 1.42 17.99
N GLY A 12 8.31 1.02 18.25
CA GLY A 12 7.45 0.44 17.20
C GLY A 12 6.19 1.26 16.90
N TYR A 13 6.06 1.76 15.67
CA TYR A 13 4.80 2.29 15.10
C TYR A 13 3.96 1.19 14.41
N LEU A 14 4.42 -0.06 14.46
CA LEU A 14 3.76 -1.21 13.84
C LEU A 14 2.80 -1.89 14.83
N ARG A 15 1.60 -2.25 14.39
CA ARG A 15 0.72 -3.20 15.10
C ARG A 15 1.30 -4.62 15.00
N GLY A 16 0.89 -5.49 15.93
CA GLY A 16 1.30 -6.89 15.94
C GLY A 16 1.02 -7.67 14.64
N ASP A 17 0.01 -7.26 13.86
CA ASP A 17 -0.29 -7.87 12.55
C ASP A 17 0.70 -7.44 11.45
N GLU A 18 1.35 -6.29 11.59
CA GLU A 18 2.35 -5.76 10.65
C GLU A 18 3.76 -6.28 10.94
N ILE A 19 4.10 -6.47 12.23
CA ILE A 19 5.28 -7.24 12.65
C ILE A 19 5.24 -8.64 12.02
N ASN A 20 4.04 -9.25 11.98
CA ASN A 20 3.81 -10.53 11.31
C ASN A 20 4.03 -10.46 9.78
N VAL A 21 4.02 -9.28 9.13
CA VAL A 21 4.33 -9.15 7.69
C VAL A 21 5.82 -9.41 7.43
N PHE A 22 6.74 -8.84 8.21
CA PHE A 22 8.18 -9.04 8.04
C PHE A 22 8.58 -10.49 8.32
N ASP A 23 8.08 -11.08 9.41
CA ASP A 23 8.29 -12.50 9.74
C ASP A 23 7.85 -13.42 8.59
N ARG A 24 6.73 -13.09 7.93
CA ARG A 24 6.25 -13.83 6.76
C ARG A 24 7.24 -13.74 5.60
N PHE A 25 7.79 -12.56 5.33
CA PHE A 25 8.81 -12.37 4.28
C PHE A 25 10.07 -13.17 4.55
N GLU A 26 10.58 -13.17 5.79
CA GLU A 26 11.75 -13.96 6.19
C GLU A 26 11.51 -15.47 6.04
N ARG A 27 10.28 -15.93 6.27
CA ARG A 27 9.84 -17.32 6.02
C ARG A 27 9.57 -17.63 4.54
N GLY A 28 9.91 -16.71 3.64
CA GLY A 28 9.80 -16.91 2.18
C GLY A 28 8.43 -16.60 1.59
N PHE A 29 7.51 -15.97 2.33
CA PHE A 29 6.21 -15.54 1.82
C PHE A 29 6.35 -14.25 0.99
N ILE A 30 6.95 -14.35 -0.20
CA ILE A 30 7.24 -13.19 -1.04
C ILE A 30 6.08 -12.88 -2.00
N PRO A 31 5.83 -11.59 -2.34
CA PRO A 31 4.87 -11.23 -3.37
C PRO A 31 5.19 -11.94 -4.70
N ALA A 32 4.23 -12.72 -5.20
CA ALA A 32 4.32 -13.40 -6.49
C ALA A 32 3.96 -12.44 -7.63
N GLY A 33 4.53 -12.65 -8.82
CA GLY A 33 4.35 -11.76 -9.97
C GLY A 33 5.66 -11.16 -10.46
N LYS A 34 5.86 -11.15 -11.78
CA LYS A 34 6.91 -10.32 -12.41
C LYS A 34 6.65 -8.83 -12.13
N TYR A 35 5.39 -8.42 -12.17
CA TYR A 35 4.97 -7.04 -11.96
C TYR A 35 5.38 -6.46 -10.60
N PHE A 36 5.13 -7.19 -9.50
CA PHE A 36 5.51 -6.74 -8.15
C PHE A 36 7.03 -6.59 -8.03
N ARG A 37 7.79 -7.53 -8.60
CA ARG A 37 9.25 -7.44 -8.62
C ARG A 37 9.74 -6.21 -9.37
N GLU A 38 9.22 -5.95 -10.57
CA GLU A 38 9.64 -4.80 -11.38
C GLU A 38 9.35 -3.46 -10.70
N ILE A 39 8.17 -3.30 -10.10
CA ILE A 39 7.82 -2.08 -9.38
C ILE A 39 8.70 -1.90 -8.15
N THR A 40 8.88 -2.94 -7.34
CA THR A 40 9.75 -2.86 -6.17
C THR A 40 11.19 -2.58 -6.56
N ASP A 41 11.71 -3.22 -7.59
CA ASP A 41 13.07 -2.97 -8.07
C ASP A 41 13.22 -1.52 -8.55
N LYS A 42 12.22 -0.96 -9.24
CA LYS A 42 12.22 0.47 -9.61
C LYS A 42 12.25 1.37 -8.38
N MET A 43 11.34 1.17 -7.42
CA MET A 43 11.24 1.99 -6.20
C MET A 43 12.54 1.90 -5.39
N THR A 44 13.03 0.69 -5.14
CA THR A 44 14.25 0.47 -4.35
C THR A 44 15.50 1.01 -5.02
N ARG A 45 15.61 0.96 -6.35
CA ARG A 45 16.74 1.58 -7.08
C ARG A 45 16.78 3.09 -6.89
N ILE A 46 15.64 3.76 -7.00
CA ILE A 46 15.55 5.22 -6.79
C ILE A 46 15.93 5.57 -5.35
N ILE A 47 15.32 4.90 -4.37
CA ILE A 47 15.58 5.15 -2.94
C ILE A 47 17.05 4.92 -2.61
N ARG A 48 17.63 3.78 -3.03
CA ARG A 48 19.04 3.46 -2.79
C ARG A 48 19.98 4.47 -3.42
N TYR A 49 19.65 4.95 -4.62
CA TYR A 49 20.45 5.95 -5.29
C TYR A 49 20.48 7.26 -4.50
N GLN A 50 19.31 7.73 -4.02
CA GLN A 50 19.24 8.96 -3.20
C GLN A 50 20.01 8.84 -1.89
N TRP A 51 19.94 7.68 -1.22
CA TRP A 51 20.69 7.44 0.02
C TRP A 51 22.18 7.33 -0.23
N LYS A 52 22.60 6.60 -1.27
CA LYS A 52 24.02 6.40 -1.58
C LYS A 52 24.71 7.70 -1.98
N GLU A 53 24.05 8.52 -2.80
CA GLU A 53 24.60 9.79 -3.30
C GLU A 53 24.27 10.97 -2.38
N GLU A 54 23.73 10.70 -1.19
CA GLU A 54 23.37 11.69 -0.17
C GLU A 54 22.49 12.84 -0.69
N ILE A 55 21.57 12.54 -1.61
CA ILE A 55 20.66 13.52 -2.21
C ILE A 55 19.65 13.96 -1.15
N ARG A 56 19.76 15.21 -0.69
CA ARG A 56 18.90 15.74 0.40
C ARG A 56 17.54 16.24 -0.07
N ASP A 57 17.47 16.76 -1.30
CA ASP A 57 16.25 17.33 -1.88
C ASP A 57 15.90 16.64 -3.20
N GLY A 58 15.62 15.33 -3.11
CA GLY A 58 15.23 14.48 -4.22
C GLY A 58 13.73 14.16 -4.23
N LEU A 59 13.39 13.06 -4.89
CA LEU A 59 12.05 12.50 -4.86
C LEU A 59 11.68 12.10 -3.42
N LYS A 60 10.63 12.72 -2.89
CA LYS A 60 10.18 12.54 -1.51
C LYS A 60 9.62 11.14 -1.26
N GLY A 61 9.05 10.51 -2.28
CA GLY A 61 8.42 9.21 -2.14
C GLY A 61 7.55 8.79 -3.31
N PHE A 62 6.69 7.82 -3.03
CA PHE A 62 5.80 7.17 -4.01
C PHE A 62 4.35 7.22 -3.55
N LEU A 63 3.45 7.44 -4.50
CA LEU A 63 2.00 7.29 -4.31
C LEU A 63 1.56 5.99 -5.00
N LEU A 64 1.23 4.98 -4.21
CA LEU A 64 0.65 3.73 -4.70
C LEU A 64 -0.86 3.88 -4.78
N PHE A 65 -1.44 3.86 -5.99
CA PHE A 65 -2.88 4.03 -6.18
C PHE A 65 -3.47 2.96 -7.09
N GLY A 66 -4.78 2.73 -6.99
CA GLY A 66 -5.49 1.72 -7.77
C GLY A 66 -6.59 1.04 -6.96
N PRO A 67 -7.29 0.04 -7.52
CA PRO A 67 -8.45 -0.56 -6.87
C PRO A 67 -8.07 -1.30 -5.57
N PRO A 68 -9.03 -1.49 -4.65
CA PRO A 68 -8.77 -2.17 -3.38
C PRO A 68 -8.36 -3.63 -3.60
N GLY A 69 -7.46 -4.09 -2.75
CA GLY A 69 -6.96 -5.47 -2.81
C GLY A 69 -6.06 -5.73 -4.03
N THR A 70 -5.32 -4.76 -4.54
CA THR A 70 -4.25 -5.00 -5.54
C THR A 70 -2.86 -5.16 -4.93
N GLY A 71 -2.74 -5.16 -3.60
CA GLY A 71 -1.46 -5.39 -2.91
C GLY A 71 -0.62 -4.14 -2.67
N LYS A 72 -1.20 -2.94 -2.68
CA LYS A 72 -0.49 -1.67 -2.38
C LYS A 72 0.24 -1.67 -1.03
N THR A 73 -0.47 -1.99 0.05
CA THR A 73 0.12 -2.12 1.40
C THR A 73 1.23 -3.16 1.43
N LEU A 74 0.97 -4.35 0.86
CA LEU A 74 1.96 -5.43 0.76
C LEU A 74 3.21 -4.98 0.00
N LEU A 75 3.04 -4.24 -1.09
CA LEU A 75 4.13 -3.69 -1.90
C LEU A 75 4.95 -2.63 -1.15
N ALA A 76 4.30 -1.80 -0.31
CA ALA A 76 4.99 -0.85 0.54
C ALA A 76 5.91 -1.56 1.55
N PHE A 77 5.38 -2.54 2.28
CA PHE A 77 6.18 -3.35 3.20
C PHE A 77 7.26 -4.18 2.50
N TRP A 78 6.93 -4.74 1.33
CA TRP A 78 7.91 -5.47 0.54
C TRP A 78 9.06 -4.59 0.05
N THR A 79 8.78 -3.32 -0.26
CA THR A 79 9.82 -2.33 -0.58
C THR A 79 10.74 -2.09 0.61
N ALA A 80 10.19 -1.94 1.81
CA ALA A 80 10.98 -1.81 3.05
C ALA A 80 11.92 -3.01 3.26
N PHE A 81 11.36 -4.22 3.15
CA PHE A 81 12.10 -5.47 3.27
C PHE A 81 13.21 -5.56 2.21
N LYS A 82 12.90 -5.25 0.95
CA LYS A 82 13.87 -5.30 -0.16
C LYS A 82 14.97 -4.26 -0.05
N LEU A 83 14.72 -3.13 0.61
CA LEU A 83 15.74 -2.12 0.92
C LEU A 83 16.71 -2.60 2.01
N GLY A 84 16.32 -3.58 2.82
CA GLY A 84 17.11 -4.04 3.97
C GLY A 84 17.02 -3.10 5.16
N ILE A 85 15.93 -2.33 5.25
CA ILE A 85 15.70 -1.42 6.37
C ILE A 85 15.31 -2.25 7.60
N PRO A 86 15.92 -2.03 8.77
CA PRO A 86 15.46 -2.66 10.01
C PRO A 86 14.00 -2.29 10.30
N GLU A 87 13.23 -3.23 10.83
CA GLU A 87 11.81 -3.02 11.14
C GLU A 87 11.58 -1.79 12.03
N SER A 88 12.49 -1.50 12.97
CA SER A 88 12.44 -0.31 13.83
C SER A 88 12.51 1.03 13.09
N ASN A 89 12.96 1.02 11.83
CA ASN A 89 13.08 2.21 10.99
C ASN A 89 11.96 2.28 9.93
N VAL A 90 10.98 1.37 10.01
CA VAL A 90 9.78 1.39 9.19
C VAL A 90 8.66 2.00 10.03
N LEU A 91 8.31 3.25 9.72
CA LEU A 91 7.27 3.98 10.44
C LEU A 91 5.97 3.85 9.65
N TYR A 92 5.00 3.14 10.20
CA TYR A 92 3.73 2.85 9.53
C TYR A 92 2.56 3.49 10.25
N VAL A 93 1.57 3.94 9.47
CA VAL A 93 0.25 4.31 9.99
C VAL A 93 -0.83 3.93 8.98
N ASP A 94 -1.86 3.26 9.48
CA ASP A 94 -3.10 2.96 8.75
C ASP A 94 -4.18 3.94 9.19
N PHE A 95 -4.53 4.88 8.32
CA PHE A 95 -5.56 5.87 8.62
C PHE A 95 -6.98 5.32 8.53
N GLY A 96 -7.24 4.32 7.69
CA GLY A 96 -8.56 3.67 7.59
C GLY A 96 -8.98 2.99 8.89
N SER A 97 -8.00 2.57 9.69
CA SER A 97 -8.23 1.96 11.00
C SER A 97 -8.29 2.95 12.17
N LEU A 98 -7.90 4.21 11.97
CA LEU A 98 -7.95 5.25 12.98
C LEU A 98 -9.32 5.93 12.93
N GLY A 99 -10.18 5.64 13.90
CA GLY A 99 -11.52 6.24 13.96
C GLY A 99 -11.50 7.78 14.03
N GLU A 100 -12.62 8.38 13.64
CA GLU A 100 -12.79 9.85 13.51
C GLU A 100 -12.50 10.64 14.81
N SER A 101 -12.54 10.02 15.99
CA SER A 101 -12.30 10.69 17.28
C SER A 101 -10.83 11.01 17.59
N LEU A 102 -9.90 10.74 16.68
CA LEU A 102 -8.45 10.81 16.92
C LEU A 102 -7.74 11.93 16.14
N VAL A 103 -8.46 12.86 15.52
CA VAL A 103 -7.90 13.94 14.68
C VAL A 103 -6.71 14.67 15.31
N GLY A 104 -6.88 15.21 16.52
CA GLY A 104 -5.80 15.93 17.21
C GLY A 104 -4.59 15.04 17.53
N LYS A 105 -4.78 13.72 17.62
CA LYS A 105 -3.69 12.76 17.78
C LYS A 105 -3.03 12.43 16.44
N MET A 106 -3.73 12.51 15.31
CA MET A 106 -3.18 12.24 13.98
C MET A 106 -2.10 13.26 13.61
N GLU A 107 -2.30 14.55 13.87
CA GLU A 107 -1.27 15.56 13.64
C GLU A 107 0.00 15.26 14.44
N LYS A 108 -0.16 14.93 15.73
CA LYS A 108 0.96 14.55 16.60
C LYS A 108 1.68 13.30 16.09
N ILE A 109 0.93 12.29 15.64
CA ILE A 109 1.50 11.06 15.06
C ILE A 109 2.33 11.41 13.81
N LEU A 110 1.77 12.18 12.88
CA LEU A 110 2.44 12.64 11.68
C LEU A 110 3.76 13.33 12.02
N ARG A 111 3.72 14.38 12.84
CA ARG A 111 4.92 15.14 13.25
C ARG A 111 5.94 14.25 13.93
N ASN A 112 5.52 13.34 14.81
CA ASN A 112 6.44 12.44 15.50
C ASN A 112 7.15 11.49 14.53
N MET A 113 6.44 10.93 13.54
CA MET A 113 7.06 10.05 12.54
C MET A 113 8.14 10.79 11.73
N PHE A 114 7.85 12.00 11.26
CA PHE A 114 8.84 12.81 10.54
C PHE A 114 10.01 13.26 11.44
N ASN A 115 9.73 13.63 12.70
CA ASN A 115 10.77 14.02 13.65
C ASN A 115 11.70 12.86 14.00
N GLU A 116 11.20 11.63 14.10
CA GLU A 116 12.05 10.45 14.36
C GLU A 116 13.09 10.26 13.25
N CYS A 117 12.70 10.51 12.00
CA CYS A 117 13.62 10.49 10.86
C CYS A 117 14.68 11.59 10.96
N LYS A 118 14.28 12.81 11.39
CA LYS A 118 15.18 13.97 11.54
C LYS A 118 16.18 13.78 12.69
N MET A 119 15.77 13.16 13.79
CA MET A 119 16.57 13.00 15.00
C MET A 119 17.54 11.81 14.96
N SER A 120 17.37 10.89 14.02
CA SER A 120 18.24 9.70 13.91
C SER A 120 19.52 10.03 13.12
N PRO A 121 20.71 10.02 13.74
CA PRO A 121 21.94 10.48 13.08
C PRO A 121 22.41 9.56 11.94
N SER A 122 22.04 8.27 11.98
CA SER A 122 22.68 7.22 11.17
C SER A 122 21.68 6.25 10.51
N GLY A 123 20.38 6.40 10.75
CA GLY A 123 19.37 5.48 10.22
C GLY A 123 18.76 6.00 8.92
N THR A 124 18.55 5.11 7.95
CA THR A 124 17.61 5.33 6.85
C THR A 124 16.22 4.85 7.25
N PHE A 125 15.17 5.61 6.91
CA PHE A 125 13.79 5.34 7.28
C PHE A 125 12.89 5.20 6.06
N LEU A 126 11.83 4.39 6.22
CA LEU A 126 10.71 4.38 5.30
C LEU A 126 9.44 4.68 6.07
N LEU A 127 8.75 5.76 5.68
CA LEU A 127 7.45 6.10 6.24
C LEU A 127 6.37 5.57 5.30
N ILE A 128 5.40 4.84 5.84
CA ILE A 128 4.29 4.27 5.11
C ILE A 128 2.99 4.85 5.67
N PHE A 129 2.23 5.53 4.82
CA PHE A 129 0.94 6.11 5.12
C PHE A 129 -0.13 5.36 4.30
N ASP A 130 -0.88 4.49 4.97
CA ASP A 130 -1.83 3.57 4.33
C ASP A 130 -3.27 4.12 4.40
N ASP A 131 -4.06 3.83 3.37
CA ASP A 131 -5.45 4.27 3.21
C ASP A 131 -5.62 5.80 3.40
N ALA A 132 -4.75 6.56 2.71
CA ALA A 132 -4.66 8.01 2.79
C ALA A 132 -5.95 8.75 2.43
N GLU A 133 -6.83 8.13 1.63
CA GLU A 133 -8.17 8.66 1.34
C GLU A 133 -9.03 8.88 2.58
N SER A 134 -8.65 8.33 3.73
CA SER A 134 -9.39 8.47 4.99
C SER A 134 -9.13 9.81 5.69
N ILE A 135 -8.05 10.52 5.33
CA ILE A 135 -7.67 11.76 6.03
C ILE A 135 -7.11 12.86 5.13
N PHE A 136 -6.43 12.54 4.03
CA PHE A 136 -5.73 13.52 3.20
C PHE A 136 -6.63 14.05 2.09
N PHE A 137 -7.78 14.58 2.49
CA PHE A 137 -8.78 15.06 1.55
C PHE A 137 -8.35 16.37 0.88
N SER A 138 -8.73 16.52 -0.38
CA SER A 138 -8.77 17.84 -1.01
C SER A 138 -9.80 18.73 -0.31
N ARG A 139 -9.63 20.05 -0.39
CA ARG A 139 -10.60 21.01 0.18
C ARG A 139 -12.03 20.81 -0.32
N ARG A 140 -12.20 20.27 -1.53
CA ARG A 140 -13.50 19.99 -2.15
C ARG A 140 -14.25 18.85 -1.44
N PHE A 141 -13.53 17.83 -0.97
CA PHE A 141 -14.11 16.64 -0.35
C PHE A 141 -14.05 16.67 1.19
N ALA A 142 -13.27 17.58 1.76
CA ALA A 142 -13.23 17.81 3.20
C ALA A 142 -14.60 18.28 3.72
N LYS A 143 -15.19 17.50 4.63
CA LYS A 143 -16.42 17.85 5.35
C LYS A 143 -16.15 18.81 6.51
N GLU A 144 -14.96 18.72 7.09
CA GLU A 144 -14.56 19.49 8.26
C GLU A 144 -13.18 20.13 8.06
N ALA A 145 -12.96 21.28 8.71
CA ALA A 145 -11.76 22.07 8.47
C ALA A 145 -10.45 21.36 8.87
N TRP A 146 -10.52 20.45 9.84
CA TRP A 146 -9.37 19.68 10.27
C TRP A 146 -8.85 18.73 9.20
N GLN A 147 -9.70 18.24 8.29
CA GLN A 147 -9.33 17.27 7.26
C GLN A 147 -8.32 17.86 6.28
N TYR A 148 -8.53 19.09 5.78
CA TYR A 148 -7.55 19.75 4.91
C TYR A 148 -6.32 20.27 5.69
N THR A 149 -6.46 20.49 7.00
CA THR A 149 -5.35 20.93 7.85
C THR A 149 -4.31 19.82 8.00
N LEU A 150 -4.74 18.55 8.11
CA LEU A 150 -3.82 17.40 8.14
C LEU A 150 -3.03 17.24 6.84
N SER A 151 -3.67 17.42 5.67
CA SER A 151 -2.97 17.45 4.38
C SER A 151 -1.87 18.52 4.37
N SER A 152 -2.17 19.71 4.91
CA SER A 152 -1.21 20.83 4.98
C SER A 152 -0.02 20.52 5.88
N VAL A 153 -0.25 19.88 7.04
CA VAL A 153 0.83 19.45 7.94
C VAL A 153 1.70 18.38 7.30
N PHE A 154 1.08 17.37 6.67
CA PHE A 154 1.80 16.32 5.95
C PHE A 154 2.68 16.91 4.85
N LEU A 155 2.13 17.80 4.01
CA LEU A 155 2.86 18.47 2.94
C LEU A 155 4.05 19.28 3.46
N HIS A 156 3.86 20.05 4.54
CA HIS A 156 4.95 20.80 5.16
C HIS A 156 6.07 19.86 5.64
N GLU A 157 5.73 18.78 6.35
CA GLU A 157 6.75 17.82 6.80
C GLU A 157 7.45 17.13 5.62
N LEU A 158 6.70 16.78 4.56
CA LEU A 158 7.21 16.17 3.33
C LEU A 158 8.19 17.08 2.58
N ASP A 159 7.86 18.38 2.47
CA ASP A 159 8.72 19.36 1.79
C ASP A 159 10.05 19.53 2.55
N THR A 160 10.04 19.42 3.88
CA THR A 160 11.25 19.46 4.73
C THR A 160 12.01 18.13 4.85
N LEU A 161 11.55 17.07 4.17
CA LEU A 161 12.15 15.75 4.29
C LEU A 161 13.53 15.68 3.61
N ASP A 162 14.53 15.24 4.38
CA ASP A 162 15.85 14.89 3.86
C ASP A 162 15.81 13.50 3.19
N THR A 163 15.79 13.49 1.86
CA THR A 163 15.65 12.26 1.07
C THR A 163 16.89 11.37 1.09
N SER A 164 18.01 11.85 1.64
CA SER A 164 19.21 11.04 1.86
C SER A 164 19.04 10.08 3.03
N LYS A 165 18.05 10.34 3.90
CA LYS A 165 17.79 9.56 5.12
C LYS A 165 16.40 8.95 5.16
N ALA A 166 15.46 9.43 4.36
CA ALA A 166 14.10 8.93 4.42
C ALA A 166 13.43 8.88 3.06
N ALA A 167 12.48 7.98 2.91
CA ALA A 167 11.55 7.95 1.79
C ALA A 167 10.12 7.72 2.30
N VAL A 168 9.14 8.21 1.56
CA VAL A 168 7.72 8.08 1.89
C VAL A 168 7.01 7.17 0.90
N ILE A 169 6.10 6.32 1.37
CA ILE A 169 5.13 5.61 0.56
C ILE A 169 3.74 5.94 1.07
N VAL A 170 2.90 6.47 0.19
CA VAL A 170 1.48 6.72 0.48
C VAL A 170 0.66 5.74 -0.34
N THR A 171 -0.37 5.13 0.24
CA THR A 171 -1.30 4.27 -0.50
C THR A 171 -2.69 4.90 -0.56
N THR A 172 -3.42 4.65 -1.65
CA THR A 172 -4.83 4.99 -1.72
C THR A 172 -5.65 4.08 -2.64
N ASN A 173 -6.91 3.85 -2.29
CA ASN A 173 -7.90 3.21 -3.18
C ASN A 173 -8.83 4.21 -3.90
N MET A 174 -8.76 5.48 -3.52
CA MET A 174 -9.62 6.55 -4.00
C MET A 174 -8.78 7.80 -4.30
N PRO A 175 -7.93 7.77 -5.35
CA PRO A 175 -7.09 8.91 -5.70
C PRO A 175 -7.91 10.19 -5.96
N GLU A 176 -9.18 10.06 -6.37
CA GLU A 176 -10.11 11.17 -6.55
C GLU A 176 -10.28 12.04 -5.28
N LEU A 177 -10.17 11.44 -4.08
CA LEU A 177 -10.40 12.13 -2.82
C LEU A 177 -9.16 12.89 -2.31
N LEU A 178 -7.97 12.50 -2.78
CA LEU A 178 -6.71 13.01 -2.27
C LEU A 178 -6.45 14.47 -2.66
N ASP A 179 -5.80 15.20 -1.75
CA ASP A 179 -5.25 16.53 -2.03
C ASP A 179 -4.32 16.48 -3.26
N PRO A 180 -4.56 17.30 -4.31
CA PRO A 180 -3.72 17.34 -5.52
C PRO A 180 -2.24 17.58 -5.22
N ALA A 181 -1.93 18.39 -4.21
CA ALA A 181 -0.54 18.67 -3.86
C ALA A 181 0.21 17.39 -3.47
N ILE A 182 -0.45 16.43 -2.80
CA ILE A 182 0.17 15.14 -2.45
C ILE A 182 0.48 14.34 -3.72
N LYS A 183 -0.41 14.39 -4.71
CA LYS A 183 -0.21 13.74 -6.02
C LYS A 183 1.00 14.33 -6.75
N ASP A 184 1.21 15.63 -6.63
CA ASP A 184 2.33 16.33 -7.27
C ASP A 184 3.68 16.06 -6.60
N ARG A 185 3.74 15.91 -5.27
CA ARG A 185 5.02 15.69 -4.53
C ARG A 185 5.52 14.26 -4.60
N LEU A 186 4.67 13.29 -4.90
CA LEU A 186 4.99 11.86 -4.84
C LEU A 186 4.97 11.25 -6.23
N PHE A 187 5.92 10.36 -6.52
CA PHE A 187 5.94 9.66 -7.80
C PHE A 187 4.76 8.69 -7.89
N PRO A 188 3.81 8.88 -8.83
CA PRO A 188 2.61 8.07 -8.90
C PRO A 188 2.90 6.69 -9.51
N ILE A 189 2.42 5.63 -8.87
CA ILE A 189 2.48 4.26 -9.35
C ILE A 189 1.07 3.65 -9.27
N LEU A 190 0.48 3.41 -10.44
CA LEU A 190 -0.74 2.62 -10.55
C LEU A 190 -0.41 1.15 -10.26
N VAL A 191 -0.99 0.62 -9.18
CA VAL A 191 -0.89 -0.78 -8.76
C VAL A 191 -2.07 -1.56 -9.33
N LEU A 192 -1.85 -2.11 -10.52
CA LEU A 192 -2.83 -2.83 -11.32
C LEU A 192 -2.18 -4.06 -12.02
N PRO A 193 -1.98 -5.18 -11.29
CA PRO A 193 -1.37 -6.40 -11.82
C PRO A 193 -1.99 -6.88 -13.15
N SER A 194 -1.21 -7.56 -13.98
CA SER A 194 -1.74 -8.21 -15.20
C SER A 194 -2.52 -9.48 -14.87
N LEU A 195 -3.28 -9.98 -15.85
CA LEU A 195 -3.94 -11.28 -15.72
C LEU A 195 -2.93 -12.38 -15.37
N GLU A 196 -1.74 -12.38 -15.99
CA GLU A 196 -0.72 -13.38 -15.68
C GLU A 196 -0.21 -13.25 -14.24
N ASP A 197 0.04 -12.02 -13.76
CA ASP A 197 0.44 -11.81 -12.36
C ASP A 197 -0.64 -12.30 -11.39
N LEU A 198 -1.92 -12.03 -11.68
CA LEU A 198 -3.04 -12.52 -10.86
C LEU A 198 -3.12 -14.05 -10.86
N ARG A 199 -2.84 -14.71 -11.99
CA ARG A 199 -2.76 -16.17 -12.09
C ARG A 199 -1.60 -16.72 -11.27
N GLU A 200 -0.43 -16.08 -11.30
CA GLU A 200 0.72 -16.46 -10.46
C GLU A 200 0.40 -16.33 -8.96
N ILE A 201 -0.25 -15.23 -8.57
CA ILE A 201 -0.70 -15.01 -7.19
C ILE A 201 -1.70 -16.08 -6.76
N ALA A 202 -2.69 -16.39 -7.60
CA ALA A 202 -3.67 -17.43 -7.32
C ALA A 202 -3.02 -18.81 -7.14
N LYS A 203 -2.07 -19.17 -8.02
CA LYS A 203 -1.28 -20.42 -7.91
C LYS A 203 -0.47 -20.45 -6.61
N ALA A 204 0.20 -19.36 -6.27
CA ALA A 204 0.98 -19.26 -5.03
C ALA A 204 0.09 -19.44 -3.79
N ARG A 205 -1.08 -18.78 -3.76
CA ARG A 205 -2.05 -18.92 -2.66
C ARG A 205 -2.62 -20.34 -2.58
N ALA A 206 -2.99 -20.93 -3.71
CA ALA A 206 -3.50 -22.30 -3.74
C ALA A 206 -2.50 -23.32 -3.16
N ARG A 207 -1.19 -23.11 -3.38
CA ARG A 207 -0.13 -23.93 -2.77
C ARG A 207 -0.10 -23.79 -1.25
N VAL A 208 -0.22 -22.57 -0.71
CA VAL A 208 -0.26 -22.33 0.74
C VAL A 208 -1.42 -23.09 1.40
N TYR A 209 -2.59 -23.08 0.77
CA TYR A 209 -3.78 -23.77 1.27
C TYR A 209 -3.90 -25.24 0.83
N LYS A 210 -2.89 -25.79 0.13
CA LYS A 210 -2.88 -27.16 -0.40
C LYS A 210 -4.16 -27.51 -1.18
N LEU A 211 -4.64 -26.59 -2.01
CA LEU A 211 -5.83 -26.78 -2.82
C LEU A 211 -5.58 -27.77 -3.97
N GLY A 212 -6.63 -28.51 -4.36
CA GLY A 212 -6.60 -29.41 -5.52
C GLY A 212 -6.61 -28.66 -6.85
N THR A 213 -6.29 -29.37 -7.92
CA THR A 213 -6.24 -28.82 -9.29
C THR A 213 -7.58 -28.28 -9.76
N ASP A 214 -8.69 -28.97 -9.49
CA ASP A 214 -10.05 -28.54 -9.85
C ASP A 214 -10.43 -27.20 -9.19
N THR A 215 -10.16 -27.05 -7.90
CA THR A 215 -10.38 -25.78 -7.17
C THR A 215 -9.54 -24.64 -7.75
N LEU A 216 -8.26 -24.89 -8.04
CA LEU A 216 -7.39 -23.89 -8.64
C LEU A 216 -7.92 -23.45 -10.02
N GLU A 217 -8.39 -24.38 -10.84
CA GLU A 217 -8.95 -24.07 -12.16
C GLU A 217 -10.20 -23.20 -12.07
N LYS A 218 -11.10 -23.47 -11.10
CA LYS A 218 -12.25 -22.60 -10.81
C LYS A 218 -11.83 -21.18 -10.41
N VAL A 219 -10.82 -21.04 -9.55
CA VAL A 219 -10.27 -19.75 -9.15
C VAL A 219 -9.72 -18.99 -10.35
N LEU A 220 -8.90 -19.65 -11.18
CA LEU A 220 -8.29 -19.03 -12.37
C LEU A 220 -9.37 -18.58 -13.38
N ASN A 221 -10.38 -19.41 -13.64
CA ASN A 221 -11.49 -19.08 -14.53
C ASN A 221 -12.31 -17.89 -14.01
N ALA A 222 -12.53 -17.79 -12.70
CA ALA A 222 -13.25 -16.65 -12.11
C ALA A 222 -12.47 -15.34 -12.27
N ILE A 223 -11.15 -15.36 -12.01
CA ILE A 223 -10.25 -14.21 -12.19
C ILE A 223 -10.27 -13.74 -13.64
N GLU A 224 -10.10 -14.68 -14.58
CA GLU A 224 -10.04 -14.39 -16.01
C GLU A 224 -11.34 -13.79 -16.52
N ARG A 225 -12.49 -14.37 -16.18
CA ARG A 225 -13.81 -13.85 -16.56
C ARG A 225 -14.02 -12.42 -16.07
N GLN A 226 -13.62 -12.11 -14.83
CA GLN A 226 -13.78 -10.75 -14.31
C GLN A 226 -12.78 -9.79 -14.97
N TYR A 227 -11.51 -10.17 -15.10
CA TYR A 227 -10.49 -9.35 -15.76
C TYR A 227 -10.92 -8.94 -17.17
N LEU A 228 -11.47 -9.89 -17.94
CA LEU A 228 -11.94 -9.64 -19.31
C LEU A 228 -13.09 -8.62 -19.38
N ARG A 229 -13.95 -8.52 -18.35
CA ARG A 229 -15.01 -7.49 -18.29
C ARG A 229 -14.46 -6.06 -18.18
N GLY A 230 -13.25 -5.92 -17.65
CA GLY A 230 -12.57 -4.64 -17.47
C GLY A 230 -11.39 -4.42 -18.42
N ALA A 231 -11.13 -5.33 -19.37
CA ALA A 231 -9.86 -5.37 -20.10
C ALA A 231 -9.54 -4.06 -20.83
N ASP A 232 -10.52 -3.43 -21.47
CA ASP A 232 -10.31 -2.17 -22.20
C ASP A 232 -9.89 -1.05 -21.25
N LEU A 233 -10.64 -0.85 -20.16
CA LEU A 233 -10.31 0.13 -19.13
C LEU A 233 -8.95 -0.17 -18.47
N ILE A 234 -8.65 -1.43 -18.18
CA ILE A 234 -7.37 -1.83 -17.59
C ILE A 234 -6.22 -1.50 -18.54
N ASN A 235 -6.36 -1.82 -19.82
CA ASN A 235 -5.33 -1.58 -20.83
C ASN A 235 -5.14 -0.08 -21.08
N GLU A 236 -6.22 0.70 -21.05
CA GLU A 236 -6.18 2.15 -21.12
C GLU A 236 -5.41 2.72 -19.93
N LEU A 237 -5.79 2.37 -18.70
CA LEU A 237 -5.14 2.87 -17.48
C LEU A 237 -3.68 2.44 -17.33
N LYS A 238 -3.30 1.27 -17.90
CA LYS A 238 -1.90 0.85 -17.94
C LYS A 238 -1.04 1.70 -18.88
N LYS A 239 -1.63 2.24 -19.95
CA LYS A 239 -0.96 3.14 -20.89
C LYS A 239 -0.93 4.57 -20.35
N ASP A 240 -2.00 4.97 -19.68
CA ASP A 240 -2.18 6.31 -19.15
C ASP A 240 -2.74 6.26 -17.72
N PRO A 241 -1.86 6.05 -16.72
CA PRO A 241 -2.26 6.02 -15.31
C PRO A 241 -2.84 7.34 -14.80
N GLU A 242 -2.50 8.46 -15.45
CA GLU A 242 -2.93 9.80 -15.03
C GLU A 242 -4.44 9.97 -15.17
N LYS A 243 -5.09 9.28 -16.11
CA LYS A 243 -6.56 9.28 -16.24
C LYS A 243 -7.26 8.91 -14.93
N LEU A 244 -6.75 7.91 -14.22
CA LEU A 244 -7.32 7.53 -12.93
C LEU A 244 -6.95 8.52 -11.83
N LEU A 245 -5.74 9.06 -11.87
CA LEU A 245 -5.22 9.96 -10.84
C LEU A 245 -5.90 11.34 -10.86
N LEU A 246 -6.24 11.81 -12.07
CA LEU A 246 -6.83 13.11 -12.34
C LEU A 246 -8.36 13.09 -12.47
N ASP A 247 -8.98 11.90 -12.42
CA ASP A 247 -10.44 11.78 -12.44
C ASP A 247 -11.05 12.25 -11.11
N GLU A 248 -11.38 13.55 -11.03
CA GLU A 248 -12.06 14.12 -9.87
C GLU A 248 -13.49 13.63 -9.67
N SER A 249 -14.12 13.02 -10.69
CA SER A 249 -15.49 12.50 -10.57
C SER A 249 -15.52 11.18 -9.80
N GLY A 250 -14.40 10.43 -9.81
CA GLY A 250 -14.31 9.08 -9.27
C GLY A 250 -15.07 8.03 -10.07
N GLU A 251 -15.60 8.37 -11.25
CA GLU A 251 -16.34 7.44 -12.12
C GLU A 251 -15.42 6.31 -12.61
N THR A 252 -14.20 6.66 -13.01
CA THR A 252 -13.17 5.70 -13.44
C THR A 252 -12.80 4.76 -12.31
N SER A 253 -12.58 5.30 -11.11
CA SER A 253 -12.33 4.52 -9.89
C SER A 253 -13.49 3.57 -9.58
N LYS A 254 -14.73 4.03 -9.72
CA LYS A 254 -15.93 3.21 -9.52
C LYS A 254 -16.02 2.07 -10.54
N MET A 255 -15.88 2.38 -11.83
CA MET A 255 -15.89 1.38 -12.91
C MET A 255 -14.78 0.34 -12.71
N LEU A 256 -13.58 0.78 -12.30
CA LEU A 256 -12.46 -0.10 -12.06
C LEU A 256 -12.72 -1.03 -10.87
N ARG A 257 -13.30 -0.52 -9.77
CA ARG A 257 -13.70 -1.34 -8.60
C ARG A 257 -14.72 -2.43 -8.96
N GLU A 258 -15.65 -2.14 -9.85
CA GLU A 258 -16.68 -3.11 -10.29
C GLU A 258 -16.10 -4.16 -11.24
N LYS A 259 -15.19 -3.74 -12.13
CA LYS A 259 -14.71 -4.59 -13.24
C LYS A 259 -13.40 -5.32 -12.95
N TYR A 260 -12.56 -4.85 -12.02
CA TYR A 260 -11.25 -5.44 -11.77
C TYR A 260 -11.32 -6.60 -10.73
N PRO A 261 -10.69 -7.76 -11.00
CA PRO A 261 -10.58 -8.83 -10.01
C PRO A 261 -9.64 -8.42 -8.88
N SER A 262 -10.19 -8.15 -7.69
CA SER A 262 -9.37 -7.90 -6.51
C SER A 262 -8.66 -9.18 -6.06
N VAL A 263 -7.43 -9.07 -5.52
CA VAL A 263 -6.77 -10.19 -4.83
C VAL A 263 -7.59 -10.65 -3.63
N ARG A 264 -8.41 -9.78 -3.03
CA ARG A 264 -9.39 -10.16 -2.01
C ARG A 264 -10.45 -11.14 -2.53
N LEU A 265 -10.86 -11.04 -3.80
CA LEU A 265 -11.72 -12.04 -4.41
C LEU A 265 -11.01 -13.39 -4.50
N ILE A 266 -9.74 -13.39 -4.92
CA ILE A 266 -8.91 -14.60 -4.98
C ILE A 266 -8.83 -15.24 -3.59
N GLU A 267 -8.48 -14.46 -2.57
CA GLU A 267 -8.42 -14.93 -1.19
C GLU A 267 -9.77 -15.45 -0.70
N LYS A 268 -10.87 -14.74 -0.99
CA LYS A 268 -12.22 -15.15 -0.58
C LYS A 268 -12.64 -16.48 -1.22
N ILE A 269 -12.38 -16.67 -2.52
CA ILE A 269 -12.69 -17.93 -3.21
C ILE A 269 -11.82 -19.05 -2.63
N VAL A 270 -10.51 -18.81 -2.49
CA VAL A 270 -9.57 -19.79 -1.93
C VAL A 270 -9.93 -20.21 -0.51
N ILE A 271 -10.24 -19.25 0.36
CA ILE A 271 -10.64 -19.52 1.76
C ILE A 271 -11.97 -20.27 1.80
N ASN A 272 -12.96 -19.88 1.00
CA ASN A 272 -14.25 -20.57 0.96
C ASN A 272 -14.09 -22.05 0.55
N GLU A 273 -13.33 -22.30 -0.52
CA GLU A 273 -13.06 -23.66 -0.99
C GLU A 273 -12.28 -24.49 0.05
N PHE A 274 -11.30 -23.87 0.73
CA PHE A 274 -10.58 -24.50 1.83
C PHE A 274 -11.51 -24.88 3.00
N VAL A 275 -12.38 -23.97 3.43
CA VAL A 275 -13.36 -24.21 4.50
C VAL A 275 -14.32 -25.34 4.10
N GLN A 276 -14.86 -25.33 2.88
CA GLN A 276 -15.73 -26.40 2.39
C GLN A 276 -15.05 -27.76 2.36
N LYS A 277 -13.75 -27.80 2.03
CA LYS A 277 -12.96 -29.03 2.11
C LYS A 277 -12.86 -29.54 3.55
N LEU A 278 -12.53 -28.66 4.51
CA LEU A 278 -12.43 -29.03 5.92
C LEU A 278 -13.76 -29.58 6.47
N LEU A 279 -14.89 -28.97 6.10
CA LEU A 279 -16.22 -29.43 6.53
C LEU A 279 -16.63 -30.79 5.95
N LYS A 280 -15.96 -31.26 4.90
CA LYS A 280 -16.21 -32.56 4.25
C LYS A 280 -15.30 -33.68 4.77
N GLU A 281 -14.24 -33.34 5.50
CA GLU A 281 -13.40 -34.35 6.15
C GLU A 281 -14.05 -34.77 7.48
N PRO A 282 -14.23 -36.08 7.74
CA PRO A 282 -14.69 -36.53 9.05
C PRO A 282 -13.63 -36.20 10.10
N PHE A 283 -14.06 -35.63 11.22
CA PHE A 283 -13.21 -35.34 12.38
C PHE A 283 -12.50 -36.59 12.91
#